data_AF-H5V1P5-F1
#
_entry.id   AF-H5V1P5-F1
#
_cell.length_a   1.000
_cell.length_b   1.000
_cell.length_c   1.000
_cell.angle_alpha   90.00
_cell.angle_beta   90.00
_cell.angle_gamma   90.00
#
_symmetry.space_group_name_H-M   'P 1'
#
loop_
_entity.id
_entity.type
_entity.pdbx_description
1 polymer ?
#
loop_
_entity_poly.entity_id
_entity_poly.type
_entity_poly.pdbx_seq_one_letter_code
_entity_poly.pdbx_strand_id
1 'polypeptide(L)' 'MVKRDAKHSKKGQSPAFQIRITPELKAQFEAAAKAEGVSLGNWFKNLGRKELMRLGVINTGSNES' A
#
# COMPACT_ATOMS: atom_id res chain seq x y z
N MET A 1 -11.66 15.20 38.63
CA MET A 1 -12.21 14.71 37.35
C MET A 1 -11.18 14.92 36.25
N VAL A 2 -10.39 13.89 35.94
CA VAL A 2 -9.36 13.96 34.88
C VAL A 2 -10.06 13.64 33.56
N LYS A 3 -10.30 14.65 32.73
CA LYS A 3 -10.60 14.45 31.31
C LYS A 3 -9.31 13.97 30.66
N ARG A 4 -9.19 12.65 30.49
CA ARG A 4 -8.17 12.07 29.63
C ARG A 4 -8.60 12.36 28.21
N ASP A 5 -8.11 13.46 27.65
CA ASP A 5 -8.05 13.62 26.20
C ASP A 5 -7.10 12.55 25.66
N ALA A 6 -7.63 11.36 25.43
CA ALA A 6 -6.97 10.34 24.65
C ALA A 6 -6.87 10.88 23.22
N LYS A 7 -5.83 11.66 22.94
CA LYS A 7 -5.34 11.93 21.59
C LYS A 7 -4.97 10.59 20.96
N HIS A 8 -5.97 9.87 20.45
CA HIS A 8 -5.76 8.82 19.46
C HIS A 8 -5.45 9.50 18.12
N SER A 9 -4.30 10.17 18.07
CA SER A 9 -3.72 10.69 16.85
C SER A 9 -2.41 9.96 16.58
N LYS A 10 -2.44 8.63 16.58
CA LYS A 10 -1.45 7.86 15.81
C LYS A 10 -1.87 7.92 14.34
N LYS A 11 -1.77 9.13 13.79
CA LYS A 11 -2.04 9.48 12.41
C LYS A 11 -1.02 8.76 11.54
N GLY A 12 -1.35 7.53 11.17
CA GLY A 12 -1.21 7.01 9.81
C GLY A 12 0.13 7.17 9.09
N GLN A 13 1.27 7.20 9.77
CA GLN A 13 2.55 7.01 9.07
C GLN A 13 2.71 5.53 8.83
N SER A 14 2.16 5.07 7.69
CA SER A 14 2.53 3.78 7.14
C SER A 14 4.06 3.74 7.05
N PRO A 15 4.73 2.66 7.49
CA PRO A 15 6.18 2.57 7.37
C PRO A 15 6.58 2.75 5.91
N ALA A 16 7.54 3.65 5.67
CA ALA A 16 8.06 3.88 4.34
C ALA A 16 8.86 2.65 3.90
N PHE A 17 8.46 2.01 2.80
CA PHE A 17 9.22 0.95 2.17
C PHE A 17 10.37 1.57 1.37
N GLN A 18 11.59 1.48 1.87
CA GLN A 18 12.79 1.80 1.08
C GLN A 18 13.23 0.57 0.30
N ILE A 19 13.15 0.64 -1.02
CA ILE A 19 13.62 -0.41 -1.93
C ILE A 19 14.75 0.18 -2.77
N ARG A 20 15.89 -0.52 -2.81
CA ARG A 20 17.00 -0.16 -3.70
C ARG A 20 16.78 -0.85 -5.04
N ILE A 21 16.43 -0.06 -6.06
CA ILE A 21 16.28 -0.50 -7.45
C ILE A 21 17.13 0.37 -8.37
N THR A 22 17.51 -0.15 -9.53
CA THR A 22 18.21 0.63 -10.55
C THR A 22 17.27 1.71 -11.14
N PRO A 23 17.81 2.84 -11.62
CA PRO A 23 16.99 3.90 -12.20
C PRO A 23 16.21 3.44 -13.44
N GLU A 24 16.77 2.49 -14.19
CA GLU A 24 16.09 1.88 -15.33
C GLU A 24 14.83 1.12 -14.89
N LEU A 25 14.93 0.32 -13.83
CA LEU A 25 13.79 -0.42 -13.32
C LEU A 25 12.73 0.51 -12.71
N LYS A 26 13.16 1.60 -12.05
CA LYS A 26 12.25 2.66 -11.59
C LYS A 26 11.43 3.25 -12.75
N ALA A 27 12.08 3.53 -13.88
CA ALA A 27 11.39 4.07 -15.06
C ALA A 27 10.35 3.09 -15.62
N GLN A 28 10.66 1.79 -15.65
CA GLN A 28 9.70 0.75 -16.05
C GLN A 28 8.48 0.71 -15.11
N PHE A 29 8.70 0.78 -13.79
CA PHE A 29 7.59 0.83 -12.83
C PHE A 29 6.77 2.12 -12.93
N GLU A 30 7.39 3.27 -13.18
CA GLU A 30 6.66 4.52 -13.42
C GLU A 30 5.82 4.45 -14.70
N ALA A 31 6.34 3.85 -15.78
CA ALA A 31 5.58 3.66 -17.01
C ALA A 31 4.35 2.77 -16.79
N ALA A 32 4.50 1.66 -16.07
CA ALA A 32 3.38 0.78 -15.71
C ALA A 32 2.37 1.48 -14.80
N ALA A 33 2.84 2.20 -13.78
CA ALA A 33 1.98 2.98 -12.89
C ALA A 33 1.18 4.06 -13.64
N LYS A 34 1.84 4.77 -14.57
CA LYS A 34 1.21 5.77 -15.43
C LYS A 34 0.19 5.14 -16.38
N ALA A 35 0.46 3.96 -16.92
CA ALA A 35 -0.48 3.22 -17.75
C ALA A 35 -1.77 2.84 -16.98
N GLU A 36 -1.65 2.52 -15.68
CA GLU A 36 -2.79 2.30 -14.79
C GLU A 36 -3.38 3.59 -14.19
N GLY A 37 -2.83 4.77 -14.52
CA GLY A 37 -3.31 6.07 -14.03
C GLY A 37 -3.09 6.30 -12.53
N VAL A 38 -2.17 5.57 -11.91
CA VAL A 38 -1.90 5.62 -10.47
C VAL A 38 -0.46 6.05 -10.18
N SER A 39 -0.21 6.62 -8.98
CA SER A 39 1.16 6.90 -8.54
C SER A 39 1.93 5.60 -8.27
N LEU A 40 3.25 5.62 -8.48
CA LEU A 40 4.16 4.49 -8.27
C LEU A 40 3.88 3.71 -6.98
N GLY A 41 3.75 4.40 -5.84
CA GLY A 41 3.49 3.74 -4.55
C GLY A 41 2.13 3.04 -4.49
N ASN A 42 1.10 3.60 -5.14
CA ASN A 42 -0.24 2.99 -5.17
C ASN A 42 -0.28 1.80 -6.13
N TRP A 43 0.47 1.88 -7.23
CA TRP A 43 0.71 0.79 -8.16
C TRP A 43 1.38 -0.41 -7.47
N PHE A 44 2.47 -0.16 -6.73
CA PHE A 44 3.15 -1.20 -5.93
C PHE A 44 2.23 -1.85 -4.89
N LYS A 45 1.39 -1.06 -4.21
CA LYS A 45 0.38 -1.60 -3.27
C LYS A 45 -0.61 -2.51 -3.97
N ASN A 46 -1.08 -2.14 -5.17
CA ASN A 46 -2.00 -2.96 -5.95
C ASN A 46 -1.33 -4.25 -6.45
N LEU A 47 -0.08 -4.17 -6.90
CA LEU A 47 0.72 -5.34 -7.30
C LEU A 47 0.89 -6.31 -6.12
N GLY A 48 1.33 -5.80 -4.97
CA GLY A 48 1.47 -6.61 -3.76
C GLY A 48 0.15 -7.22 -3.30
N ARG A 49 -0.96 -6.46 -3.36
CA ARG A 49 -2.28 -6.98 -3.01
C ARG A 49 -2.73 -8.09 -3.96
N LYS A 50 -2.56 -7.93 -5.28
CA LYS A 50 -2.87 -8.96 -6.29
C LYS A 50 -2.07 -10.23 -6.04
N GLU A 51 -0.79 -10.10 -5.72
CA GLU A 51 0.07 -11.25 -5.43
C GLU A 51 -0.34 -11.95 -4.12
N LEU A 52 -0.64 -11.18 -3.06
CA LEU A 52 -1.15 -11.74 -1.80
C LEU A 52 -2.51 -12.44 -1.96
N MET A 53 -3.37 -11.93 -2.85
CA MET A 53 -4.61 -12.60 -3.22
C MET A 53 -4.33 -13.90 -3.99
N ARG A 54 -3.38 -13.88 -4.93
CA ARG A 54 -2.94 -15.07 -5.69
C ARG A 54 -2.36 -16.15 -4.78
N LEU A 55 -1.62 -15.76 -3.74
CA LEU A 55 -1.06 -16.65 -2.73
C LEU A 55 -2.10 -17.09 -1.68
N GLY A 56 -3.33 -16.58 -1.73
CA GLY A 56 -4.39 -16.91 -0.75
C GLY A 56 -4.17 -16.32 0.64
N VAL A 57 -3.21 -15.40 0.81
CA VAL A 57 -2.87 -14.76 2.09
C VAL A 57 -3.90 -13.69 2.45
N ILE A 58 -4.37 -12.94 1.46
CA ILE A 58 -5.49 -11.99 1.62
C ILE A 58 -6.71 -12.60 0.94
N ASN A 59 -7.65 -13.07 1.74
CA ASN A 59 -8.99 -13.44 1.28
C ASN A 59 -9.90 -12.23 1.52
N THR A 60 -10.32 -11.52 0.47
CA THR A 60 -11.38 -10.49 0.59
C THR A 60 -12.77 -11.14 0.64
N GLY A 61 -12.89 -12.24 1.37
CA GLY A 61 -14.15 -12.89 1.69
C GLY A 61 -14.60 -12.52 3.10
N SER A 62 -15.86 -12.13 3.22
CA SER A 62 -16.69 -12.26 4.44
C SER A 62 -16.57 -11.17 5.52
N ASN A 63 -17.38 -10.11 5.38
CA ASN A 63 -18.49 -9.86 6.32
C ASN A 63 -19.44 -8.79 5.73
N GLU A 64 -20.24 -9.19 4.75
CA GLU A 64 -21.59 -8.65 4.63
C GLU A 64 -22.48 -9.60 5.46
N SER A 65 -22.74 -9.21 6.71
CA SER A 65 -23.80 -9.75 7.55
C SER A 65 -24.73 -8.60 7.92
#